data_AF-A0A9E1HUB9-F1
#
_entry.id   AF-A0A9E1HUB9-F1
#
_cell.length_a   1.000
_cell.length_b   1.000
_cell.length_c   1.000
_cell.angle_alpha   90.00
_cell.angle_beta   90.00
_cell.angle_gamma   90.00
#
_symmetry.space_group_name_H-M   'P 1'
#
loop_
_entity.id
_entity.type
_entity.pdbx_description
1 polymer ?
#
loop_
_entity_poly.entity_id
_entity_poly.type
_entity_poly.pdbx_seq_one_letter_code
_entity_poly.pdbx_strand_id
1 'polypeptide(L)'
;MPTNITEEFISIVSTLISLISVLIAFYGVKTGYRIANFQIRFQRKSDAYDQFIRAFAAYVYTPSASTKEALTSALYTAALFAPPHIIQALNATASIVLQEQWRAPGGPAALDEIITDVIHLLHNDIECEHLPPWIKKIMDKHSATKYRTKRD
;
A
#
# COMPACT_ATOMS: atom_id res chain seq x y z
N MET A 1 -59.99 7.57 -34.54
CA MET A 1 -58.92 8.38 -33.92
C MET A 1 -57.70 7.49 -33.75
N PRO A 2 -56.64 7.65 -34.56
CA PRO A 2 -55.42 6.87 -34.42
C PRO A 2 -54.31 7.79 -33.88
N THR A 3 -54.15 7.85 -32.55
CA THR A 3 -53.05 8.59 -31.90
C THR A 3 -52.21 7.73 -30.95
N ASN A 4 -52.59 6.48 -30.71
CA ASN A 4 -52.02 5.69 -29.61
C ASN A 4 -50.64 5.06 -29.93
N ILE A 5 -50.34 4.76 -31.19
CA ILE A 5 -49.12 4.01 -31.55
C ILE A 5 -47.85 4.86 -31.36
N THR A 6 -47.91 6.14 -31.73
CA THR A 6 -46.79 7.08 -31.59
C THR A 6 -46.52 7.45 -30.13
N GLU A 7 -47.57 7.61 -29.32
CA GLU A 7 -47.43 7.92 -27.88
C GLU A 7 -46.89 6.72 -27.09
N GLU A 8 -47.37 5.50 -27.38
CA GLU A 8 -46.82 4.27 -26.80
C GLU A 8 -45.35 4.07 -27.16
N PHE A 9 -44.97 4.31 -28.43
CA PHE A 9 -43.59 4.22 -28.88
C PHE A 9 -42.67 5.22 -28.15
N ILE A 10 -43.10 6.47 -28.01
CA ILE A 10 -42.36 7.51 -27.27
C ILE A 10 -42.22 7.14 -25.79
N SER A 11 -43.28 6.60 -25.18
CA SER A 11 -43.28 6.14 -23.78
C SER A 11 -42.31 4.98 -23.56
N ILE A 12 -42.29 3.99 -24.46
CA ILE A 12 -41.35 2.85 -24.41
C ILE A 12 -39.91 3.34 -24.54
N VAL A 13 -39.62 4.22 -25.51
CA VAL A 13 -38.28 4.77 -25.70
C VAL A 13 -37.83 5.58 -24.49
N SER A 14 -38.70 6.41 -23.93
CA SER A 14 -38.41 7.18 -22.70
C SER A 14 -38.11 6.27 -21.50
N THR A 15 -38.87 5.19 -21.35
CA THR A 15 -38.67 4.19 -20.30
C THR A 15 -37.34 3.45 -20.47
N LEU A 16 -36.98 3.09 -21.70
CA LEU A 16 -35.69 2.47 -22.01
C LEU A 16 -34.51 3.42 -21.72
N ILE A 17 -34.61 4.69 -22.11
CA ILE A 17 -33.58 5.70 -21.81
C ILE A 17 -33.43 5.88 -20.30
N SER A 18 -34.55 5.92 -19.56
CA SER A 18 -34.54 6.00 -18.10
C SER A 18 -33.86 4.79 -17.48
N LEU A 19 -34.18 3.57 -17.95
CA LEU A 19 -33.55 2.34 -17.48
C LEU A 19 -32.04 2.32 -17.78
N ILE A 20 -31.63 2.71 -18.98
CA ILE A 20 -30.21 2.80 -19.37
C ILE A 20 -29.49 3.81 -18.47
N SER A 21 -30.11 4.96 -18.21
CA SER A 21 -29.55 6.00 -17.32
C SER A 21 -29.35 5.48 -15.91
N VAL A 22 -30.31 4.72 -15.37
CA VAL A 22 -30.20 4.07 -14.06
C VAL A 22 -29.08 3.04 -14.04
N LEU A 23 -28.93 2.22 -15.09
CA LEU A 23 -27.86 1.23 -15.19
C LEU A 23 -26.46 1.89 -15.25
N ILE A 24 -26.32 2.97 -16.01
CA ILE A 24 -25.08 3.76 -16.08
C ILE A 24 -24.76 4.36 -14.71
N ALA A 25 -25.74 4.99 -14.05
CA ALA A 25 -25.56 5.57 -12.73
C ALA A 25 -25.16 4.49 -11.69
N PHE A 26 -25.83 3.33 -11.71
CA PHE A 26 -25.52 2.22 -10.81
C PHE A 26 -24.09 1.68 -11.04
N TYR A 27 -23.69 1.51 -12.30
CA TYR A 27 -22.33 1.10 -12.65
C TYR A 27 -21.29 2.15 -12.23
N GLY A 28 -21.60 3.44 -12.43
CA GLY A 28 -20.77 4.56 -11.98
C GLY A 28 -20.55 4.56 -10.47
N VAL A 29 -21.62 4.42 -9.67
CA VAL A 29 -21.54 4.32 -8.21
C VAL A 29 -20.71 3.12 -7.76
N LYS A 30 -20.95 1.93 -8.34
CA LYS A 30 -20.19 0.72 -8.01
C LYS A 30 -18.69 0.87 -8.33
N THR A 31 -18.38 1.51 -9.45
CA THR A 31 -17.00 1.76 -9.88
C THR A 31 -16.33 2.80 -8.98
N GLY A 32 -17.02 3.92 -8.69
CA GLY A 32 -16.55 4.95 -7.77
C GLY A 32 -16.27 4.40 -6.37
N TYR A 33 -17.14 3.53 -5.85
CA TYR A 33 -16.92 2.87 -4.56
C TYR A 33 -15.66 1.99 -4.54
N ARG A 34 -15.42 1.23 -5.62
CA ARG A 34 -14.19 0.41 -5.75
C ARG A 34 -12.93 1.29 -5.81
N ILE A 35 -12.97 2.38 -6.58
CA ILE A 35 -11.84 3.32 -6.70
C ILE A 35 -11.56 3.99 -5.35
N ALA A 36 -12.60 4.48 -4.67
CA ALA A 36 -12.46 5.14 -3.36
C ALA A 36 -11.89 4.17 -2.31
N ASN A 37 -12.41 2.95 -2.23
CA ASN A 37 -11.87 1.94 -1.30
C ASN A 37 -10.41 1.58 -1.61
N PHE A 38 -10.06 1.50 -2.89
CA PHE A 38 -8.69 1.27 -3.31
C PHE A 38 -7.78 2.45 -2.89
N GLN A 39 -8.19 3.68 -3.16
CA GLN A 39 -7.44 4.89 -2.77
C GLN A 39 -7.26 4.98 -1.26
N ILE A 40 -8.30 4.72 -0.47
CA ILE A 40 -8.21 4.73 1.00
C ILE A 40 -7.21 3.67 1.48
N ARG A 41 -7.25 2.47 0.92
CA ARG A 41 -6.32 1.39 1.30
C ARG A 41 -4.88 1.73 0.91
N PHE A 42 -4.68 2.24 -0.31
CA PHE A 42 -3.38 2.69 -0.80
C PHE A 42 -2.80 3.78 0.09
N GLN A 43 -3.61 4.80 0.41
CA GLN A 43 -3.20 5.92 1.25
C GLN A 43 -2.82 5.44 2.65
N ARG A 44 -3.64 4.61 3.30
CA ARG A 44 -3.33 4.04 4.63
C ARG A 44 -2.03 3.23 4.63
N LYS A 45 -1.77 2.47 3.56
CA LYS A 45 -0.51 1.72 3.40
C LYS A 45 0.69 2.67 3.28
N SER A 46 0.58 3.69 2.43
CA SER A 46 1.62 4.71 2.26
C SER A 46 1.91 5.44 3.56
N ASP A 47 0.86 5.86 4.29
CA ASP A 47 0.98 6.56 5.57
C ASP A 47 1.68 5.67 6.61
N ALA A 48 1.35 4.38 6.66
CA ALA A 48 1.99 3.44 7.58
C ALA A 48 3.49 3.26 7.29
N TYR A 49 3.89 3.24 6.01
CA TYR A 49 5.29 3.12 5.62
C TYR A 49 6.08 4.39 5.91
N ASP A 50 5.52 5.55 5.61
CA ASP A 50 6.11 6.84 5.97
C ASP A 50 6.23 6.98 7.50
N GLN A 51 5.22 6.57 8.26
CA GLN A 51 5.27 6.56 9.73
C GLN A 51 6.42 5.69 10.25
N PHE A 52 6.65 4.51 9.65
CA PHE A 52 7.79 3.65 10.00
C PHE A 52 9.13 4.35 9.74
N ILE A 53 9.32 4.93 8.55
CA ILE A 53 10.58 5.61 8.19
C ILE A 53 10.84 6.79 9.13
N ARG A 54 9.81 7.59 9.45
CA ARG A 54 9.94 8.71 10.39
C ARG A 54 10.28 8.25 11.80
N ALA A 55 9.62 7.20 12.30
CA ALA A 55 9.89 6.66 13.62
C ALA A 55 11.30 6.03 13.70
N PHE A 56 11.73 5.39 12.62
CA PHE A 56 13.08 4.86 12.46
C PHE A 56 14.12 5.99 12.58
N ALA A 57 13.97 7.05 11.77
CA ALA A 57 14.86 8.19 11.82
C ALA A 57 14.86 8.84 13.21
N ALA A 58 13.69 9.06 13.81
CA ALA A 58 13.57 9.66 15.14
C ALA A 58 14.33 8.87 16.22
N TYR A 59 14.25 7.53 16.19
CA TYR A 59 14.97 6.68 17.14
C TYR A 59 16.48 6.66 16.88
N VAL A 60 16.91 6.67 15.61
CA VAL A 60 18.34 6.73 15.25
C VAL A 60 18.99 8.04 15.70
N TYR A 61 18.35 9.18 15.43
CA TYR A 61 18.91 10.50 15.78
C TYR A 61 18.72 10.88 17.26
N THR A 62 17.63 10.43 17.88
CA THR A 62 17.25 10.77 19.26
C THR A 62 16.72 9.52 19.99
N PRO A 63 17.61 8.58 20.37
CA PRO A 63 17.20 7.35 21.03
C PRO A 63 16.67 7.63 22.44
N SER A 64 15.42 7.24 22.68
CA SER A 64 14.74 7.33 23.97
C SER A 64 13.74 6.17 24.11
N ALA A 65 13.19 5.98 25.31
CA ALA A 65 12.11 5.01 25.51
C ALA A 65 10.88 5.34 24.64
N SER A 66 10.52 6.62 24.52
CA SER A 66 9.38 7.06 23.71
C SER A 66 9.61 6.85 22.21
N THR A 67 10.81 7.11 21.69
CA THR A 67 11.09 6.86 20.26
C THR A 67 11.19 5.38 19.94
N LYS A 68 11.63 4.55 20.90
CA LYS A 68 11.61 3.08 20.78
C LYS A 68 10.19 2.51 20.69
N GLU A 69 9.29 2.99 21.55
CA GLU A 69 7.87 2.62 21.52
C GLU A 69 7.21 3.08 20.22
N ALA A 70 7.50 4.30 19.77
CA ALA A 70 7.01 4.83 18.51
C ALA A 70 7.47 3.98 17.31
N LEU A 71 8.74 3.59 17.26
CA LEU A 71 9.28 2.70 16.23
C LEU A 71 8.59 1.33 16.24
N THR A 72 8.39 0.76 17.43
CA THR A 72 7.71 -0.54 17.58
C THR A 72 6.26 -0.47 17.11
N SER A 73 5.54 0.59 17.49
CA SER A 73 4.16 0.82 17.06
C SER A 73 4.05 1.02 15.55
N ALA A 74 4.96 1.80 14.96
CA ALA A 74 5.00 2.04 13.52
C ALA A 74 5.34 0.76 12.73
N LEU A 75 6.23 -0.09 13.26
CA LEU A 75 6.54 -1.40 12.69
C LEU A 75 5.30 -2.30 12.62
N TYR A 76 4.55 -2.42 13.72
CA TYR A 76 3.31 -3.21 13.73
C TYR A 76 2.25 -2.62 12.79
N THR A 77 2.13 -1.29 12.74
CA THR A 77 1.20 -0.61 11.85
C THR A 77 1.54 -0.86 10.38
N ALA A 78 2.82 -0.76 9.99
CA ALA A 78 3.28 -1.09 8.65
C ALA A 78 3.06 -2.58 8.32
N ALA A 79 3.24 -3.47 9.28
CA ALA A 79 3.05 -4.91 9.11
C ALA A 79 1.59 -5.31 8.81
N LEU A 80 0.60 -4.51 9.21
CA LEU A 80 -0.82 -4.75 8.86
C LEU A 80 -1.10 -4.63 7.37
N PHE A 81 -0.30 -3.84 6.65
CA PHE A 81 -0.49 -3.57 5.22
C PHE A 81 0.56 -4.23 4.33
N ALA A 82 1.69 -4.65 4.91
CA ALA A 82 2.82 -5.21 4.18
C ALA A 82 2.68 -6.71 3.85
N PRO A 83 3.17 -7.16 2.68
CA PRO A 83 3.34 -8.57 2.39
C PRO A 83 4.46 -9.20 3.26
N PRO A 84 4.46 -10.54 3.44
CA PRO A 84 5.34 -11.22 4.40
C PRO A 84 6.84 -10.94 4.24
N HIS A 85 7.32 -10.79 3.01
CA HIS A 85 8.74 -10.52 2.75
C HIS A 85 9.16 -9.10 3.17
N ILE A 86 8.25 -8.12 3.06
CA ILE A 86 8.47 -6.75 3.53
C ILE A 86 8.42 -6.70 5.05
N ILE A 87 7.49 -7.44 5.68
CA ILE A 87 7.46 -7.58 7.15
C ILE A 87 8.80 -8.12 7.66
N GLN A 88 9.37 -9.13 6.99
CA GLN A 88 10.68 -9.67 7.36
C GLN A 88 11.81 -8.66 7.22
N ALA A 89 11.80 -7.84 6.15
CA ALA A 89 12.78 -6.77 5.96
C ALA A 89 12.65 -5.70 7.05
N LEU A 90 11.44 -5.21 7.30
CA LEU A 90 11.15 -4.22 8.33
C LEU A 90 11.57 -4.70 9.73
N ASN A 91 11.25 -5.95 10.08
CA ASN A 91 11.65 -6.56 11.35
C ASN A 91 13.17 -6.69 11.48
N ALA A 92 13.87 -7.10 10.41
CA ALA A 92 15.32 -7.20 10.43
C ALA A 92 15.97 -5.83 10.67
N THR A 93 15.50 -4.81 9.95
CA THR A 93 15.99 -3.43 10.07
C THR A 93 15.70 -2.85 11.46
N ALA A 94 14.48 -3.04 11.98
CA ALA A 94 14.15 -2.62 13.34
C ALA A 94 15.01 -3.36 14.38
N SER A 95 15.28 -4.66 14.19
CA SER A 95 16.11 -5.45 15.11
C SER A 95 17.55 -4.92 15.17
N ILE A 96 18.17 -4.64 14.02
CA ILE A 96 19.52 -4.07 13.94
C ILE A 96 19.59 -2.74 14.69
N VAL A 97 18.58 -1.90 14.50
CA VAL A 97 18.53 -0.58 15.14
C VAL A 97 18.31 -0.66 16.64
N LEU A 98 17.42 -1.54 17.10
CA LEU A 98 17.13 -1.75 18.51
C LEU A 98 18.26 -2.44 19.27
N GLN A 99 19.13 -3.18 18.57
CA GLN A 99 20.33 -3.79 19.15
C GLN A 99 21.51 -2.81 19.29
N GLU A 100 21.37 -1.57 18.81
CA GLU A 100 22.35 -0.47 18.90
C GLU A 100 23.74 -0.76 18.29
N GLN A 101 23.93 -1.90 17.60
CA GLN A 101 25.19 -2.31 16.98
C GLN A 101 25.68 -1.33 15.91
N TRP A 102 24.76 -0.57 15.32
CA TRP A 102 25.04 0.48 14.35
C TRP A 102 25.76 1.72 14.94
N ARG A 103 25.88 1.84 16.27
CA ARG A 103 26.64 2.93 16.91
C ARG A 103 28.16 2.71 16.89
N ALA A 104 28.63 1.53 16.48
CA ALA A 104 30.06 1.27 16.30
C ALA A 104 30.64 2.03 15.10
N PRO A 105 31.97 2.25 15.02
CA PRO A 105 32.61 2.86 13.86
C PRO A 105 32.26 2.09 12.57
N GLY A 106 31.73 2.78 11.56
CA GLY A 106 31.25 2.18 10.31
C GLY A 106 29.79 1.70 10.33
N GLY A 107 29.18 1.60 11.52
CA GLY A 107 27.77 1.24 11.69
C GLY A 107 26.76 2.22 11.07
N PRO A 108 26.98 3.55 11.09
CA PRO A 108 26.08 4.50 10.43
C PRO A 108 26.01 4.32 8.90
N ALA A 109 27.14 3.99 8.25
CA ALA A 109 27.16 3.76 6.81
C ALA A 109 26.43 2.46 6.42
N ALA A 110 26.62 1.39 7.21
CA ALA A 110 25.87 0.15 7.03
C ALA A 110 24.36 0.36 7.28
N LEU A 111 24.01 1.27 8.21
CA LEU A 111 22.62 1.62 8.48
C LEU A 111 21.96 2.37 7.31
N ASP A 112 22.69 3.30 6.70
CA ASP A 112 22.25 4.04 5.51
C ASP A 112 21.99 3.09 4.32
N GLU A 113 22.84 2.09 4.12
CA GLU A 113 22.62 1.09 3.08
C GLU A 113 21.35 0.25 3.34
N ILE A 114 21.18 -0.22 4.57
CA ILE A 114 20.00 -1.03 4.97
C ILE A 114 18.71 -0.22 4.83
N ILE A 115 18.69 1.03 5.30
CA ILE A 115 17.47 1.86 5.22
C ILE A 115 17.15 2.23 3.77
N THR A 116 18.16 2.45 2.93
CA THR A 116 17.97 2.70 1.49
C THR A 116 17.34 1.50 0.80
N ASP A 117 17.83 0.29 1.07
CA ASP A 117 17.25 -0.96 0.56
C ASP A 117 15.78 -1.13 1.00
N VAL A 118 15.46 -0.81 2.26
CA VAL A 118 14.08 -0.85 2.77
C VAL A 118 13.21 0.21 2.11
N ILE A 119 13.68 1.44 1.95
CA ILE A 119 12.92 2.51 1.26
C ILE A 119 12.60 2.07 -0.16
N HIS A 120 13.55 1.51 -0.89
CA HIS A 120 13.30 0.97 -2.24
C HIS A 120 12.28 -0.16 -2.24
N LEU A 121 12.34 -1.06 -1.27
CA LEU A 121 11.37 -2.15 -1.14
C LEU A 121 9.94 -1.62 -0.89
N LEU A 122 9.80 -0.67 0.03
CA LEU A 122 8.52 -0.04 0.35
C LEU A 122 7.97 0.76 -0.84
N HIS A 123 8.83 1.49 -1.55
CA HIS A 123 8.45 2.25 -2.73
C HIS A 123 7.96 1.34 -3.86
N ASN A 124 8.70 0.28 -4.18
CA ASN A 124 8.29 -0.71 -5.17
C ASN A 124 6.93 -1.32 -4.83
N ASP A 125 6.69 -1.65 -3.56
CA ASP A 125 5.42 -2.23 -3.12
C ASP A 125 4.23 -1.25 -3.17
N ILE A 126 4.50 0.06 -3.04
CA ILE A 126 3.50 1.10 -3.30
C ILE A 126 3.20 1.18 -4.81
N GLU A 127 4.23 1.25 -5.66
CA GLU A 127 4.05 1.31 -7.12
C GLU A 127 3.28 0.10 -7.66
N CYS A 128 3.52 -1.07 -7.08
CA CYS A 128 2.89 -2.33 -7.49
C CYS A 128 1.44 -2.47 -7.02
N GLU A 129 0.95 -1.60 -6.13
CA GLU A 129 -0.40 -1.73 -5.55
C GLU A 129 -1.50 -1.55 -6.61
N HIS A 130 -1.22 -0.78 -7.67
CA HIS A 130 -2.13 -0.56 -8.80
C HIS A 130 -2.18 -1.74 -9.79
N LEU A 131 -1.28 -2.71 -9.67
CA LEU A 131 -1.16 -3.79 -10.63
C LEU A 131 -2.26 -4.85 -10.43
N PRO A 132 -2.69 -5.52 -11.51
CA PRO A 132 -3.55 -6.68 -11.44
C PRO A 132 -3.02 -7.74 -10.45
N PRO A 133 -3.91 -8.48 -9.72
CA PRO A 133 -3.51 -9.44 -8.70
C PRO A 133 -2.51 -10.52 -9.16
N TRP A 134 -2.58 -10.90 -10.45
CA TRP A 134 -1.68 -11.89 -11.03
C TRP A 134 -0.25 -11.34 -11.24
N ILE A 135 -0.11 -10.05 -11.55
CA ILE A 135 1.19 -9.38 -11.63
C ILE A 135 1.79 -9.22 -10.23
N LYS A 136 0.97 -8.82 -9.25
CA LYS A 136 1.39 -8.69 -7.84
C LYS A 136 1.99 -10.00 -7.31
N LYS A 137 1.34 -11.14 -7.60
CA LYS A 137 1.83 -12.48 -7.21
C LYS A 137 3.19 -12.84 -7.84
N ILE A 138 3.45 -12.42 -9.07
CA ILE A 138 4.74 -12.65 -9.75
C ILE A 138 5.83 -11.78 -9.13
N MET A 139 5.52 -10.51 -8.88
CA MET A 139 6.47 -9.55 -8.30
C MET A 139 6.81 -9.91 -6.86
N ASP A 140 5.84 -10.26 -6.03
CA ASP A 140 6.07 -10.73 -4.65
C ASP A 140 6.99 -11.94 -4.62
N LYS A 141 6.84 -12.87 -5.58
CA LYS A 141 7.69 -14.05 -5.70
C LYS A 141 9.12 -13.67 -6.10
N HIS A 142 9.30 -12.76 -7.07
CA HIS A 142 10.63 -12.30 -7.48
C HIS A 142 11.34 -11.50 -6.38
N SER A 143 10.64 -10.58 -5.72
CA SER A 143 11.17 -9.77 -4.61
C SER A 143 11.58 -10.63 -3.41
N ALA A 144 10.75 -11.62 -3.05
CA ALA A 144 11.09 -12.58 -2.00
C ALA A 144 12.33 -13.42 -2.35
N THR A 145 12.51 -13.78 -3.63
CA THR A 145 13.67 -14.55 -4.09
C THR A 145 14.94 -13.69 -4.02
N LYS A 146 14.89 -12.44 -4.47
CA LYS A 146 16.01 -11.49 -4.45
C LYS A 146 16.49 -11.18 -3.03
N TYR A 147 15.57 -10.99 -2.08
CA TYR A 147 15.89 -10.75 -0.67
C TYR A 147 16.46 -12.00 0.03
N ARG A 148 16.07 -13.21 -0.40
CA ARG A 148 16.62 -14.46 0.13
C ARG A 148 18.07 -14.65 -0.31
N THR A 149 18.37 -14.41 -1.59
CA THR A 149 19.75 -14.51 -2.13
C THR A 149 20.71 -13.40 -1.68
N LYS A 150 20.22 -12.25 -1.21
CA LYS A 150 21.08 -11.19 -0.65
C LYS A 150 21.58 -11.51 0.77
N ARG A 151 21.05 -12.58 1.40
CA ARG A 151 21.25 -12.91 2.82
C ARG A 151 22.05 -14.22 3.02
N ASP A 152 22.40 -14.91 1.93
CA ASP A 152 23.31 -16.06 1.88
C ASP A 152 24.68 -15.59 1.36
#